data_AF-A0AB40BS19-F1
#
_entry.id   AF-A0AB40BS19-F1
#
_cell.length_a   1.000
_cell.length_b   1.000
_cell.length_c   1.000
_cell.angle_alpha   90.00
_cell.angle_beta   90.00
_cell.angle_gamma   90.00
#
_symmetry.space_group_name_H-M   'P 1'
#
loop_
_entity.id
_entity.type
_entity.pdbx_description
1 polymer ?
#
loop_
_entity_poly.entity_id
_entity_poly.type
_entity_poly.pdbx_seq_one_letter_code
_entity_poly.pdbx_strand_id
1 'polypeptide(L)'
;MSVEQVDLEDGWAKLKVFICELIARVNAGKQPYFVDEFKTNWTIVRSLCSKKLPHKNDEILYNRYRNTLSDYLEEKVLPRLKYKCGQYLLKEITDLWPKYLSIVEHISYVFAYLNLVITETTSQPNLKDAALMCFYSLVYKEIHCGVEDALLALLEKDRRGEKIDRALADSSIKFCGDLKCVDVKNYSQDFATSLVKQIQEYHSRMASAHMFTIESPEYMKMAERYLNEEDAWASKYLDESNHSSLMRALQVVWLFEHGDELLEKSGFTSLLKDERKEDLKRIFSMFRCCSAILDKMIALFEQVVDESIGLHKVNDSRSEQDTEELTAKHKKYLNLIEECFDRHPDFYQVLNKPFAFLPK
;
A
#
# COMPACT_ATOMS: atom_id res chain seq x y z
N MET A 1 -52.49 17.57 18.52
CA MET A 1 -51.54 18.66 18.80
C MET A 1 -51.02 19.17 17.47
N SER A 2 -51.39 20.40 17.11
CA SER A 2 -50.94 21.10 15.91
C SER A 2 -49.44 21.31 15.99
N VAL A 3 -48.68 20.74 15.04
CA VAL A 3 -47.27 21.12 14.84
C VAL A 3 -47.31 22.57 14.35
N GLU A 4 -46.83 23.50 15.18
CA GLU A 4 -46.63 24.89 14.77
C GLU A 4 -45.81 24.90 13.48
N GLN A 5 -46.33 25.57 12.47
CA GLN A 5 -45.71 25.62 11.15
C GLN A 5 -44.52 26.58 11.24
N VAL A 6 -43.34 26.03 11.48
CA VAL A 6 -42.07 26.79 11.48
C VAL A 6 -41.80 27.30 10.07
N ASP A 7 -41.62 28.61 9.94
CA ASP A 7 -41.20 29.23 8.68
C ASP A 7 -39.78 28.76 8.29
N LEU A 8 -39.55 28.57 6.98
CA LEU A 8 -38.28 28.03 6.49
C LEU A 8 -37.09 28.92 6.83
N GLU A 9 -37.25 30.24 6.81
CA GLU A 9 -36.16 31.17 7.09
C GLU A 9 -35.85 31.26 8.58
N ASP A 10 -36.88 31.33 9.43
CA ASP A 10 -36.70 31.34 10.89
C ASP A 10 -36.14 30.00 11.40
N GLY A 11 -36.65 28.89 10.87
CA GLY A 11 -36.15 27.56 11.18
C GLY A 11 -34.69 27.36 10.75
N TRP A 12 -34.34 27.82 9.55
CA TRP A 12 -32.96 27.75 9.06
C TRP A 12 -32.01 28.67 9.82
N ALA A 13 -32.42 29.90 10.18
CA ALA A 13 -31.59 30.81 10.95
C ALA A 13 -31.18 30.21 12.30
N LYS A 14 -32.12 29.56 13.00
CA LYS A 14 -31.87 28.84 14.26
C LYS A 14 -30.92 27.65 14.04
N LEU A 15 -31.14 26.85 12.99
CA LEU A 15 -30.27 25.73 12.66
C LEU A 15 -28.85 26.19 12.30
N LYS A 16 -28.70 27.31 11.57
CA LYS A 16 -27.39 27.86 11.20
C LYS A 16 -26.59 28.29 12.43
N VAL A 17 -27.23 29.00 13.37
CA VAL A 17 -26.59 29.39 14.64
C VAL A 17 -26.13 28.14 15.39
N PHE A 18 -26.99 27.13 15.51
CA PHE A 18 -26.66 25.87 16.16
C PHE A 18 -25.48 25.15 15.47
N ILE A 19 -25.45 25.08 14.13
CA ILE A 19 -24.35 24.49 13.37
C ILE A 19 -23.04 25.24 13.66
N CYS A 20 -23.05 26.57 13.64
CA CYS A 20 -21.87 27.37 13.95
C CYS A 20 -21.36 27.14 15.38
N GLU A 21 -22.26 27.06 16.36
CA GLU A 21 -21.90 26.75 17.75
C GLU A 21 -21.35 25.33 17.90
N LEU A 22 -21.96 24.34 17.26
CA LEU A 22 -21.50 22.96 17.25
C LEU A 22 -20.09 22.87 16.68
N ILE A 23 -19.83 23.51 15.54
CA ILE A 23 -18.51 23.58 14.92
C ILE A 23 -17.50 24.20 15.89
N ALA A 24 -17.84 25.32 16.55
CA ALA A 24 -16.97 25.98 17.50
C ALA A 24 -16.67 25.10 18.73
N ARG A 25 -17.68 24.41 19.27
CA ARG A 25 -17.53 23.51 20.44
C ARG A 25 -16.67 22.29 20.11
N VAL A 26 -16.89 21.64 18.96
CA VAL A 26 -16.07 20.49 18.52
C VAL A 26 -14.63 20.92 18.27
N ASN A 27 -14.41 22.08 17.63
CA ASN A 27 -13.07 22.61 17.42
C ASN A 27 -12.33 22.94 18.73
N ALA A 28 -13.07 23.30 19.78
CA ALA A 28 -12.55 23.51 21.14
C ALA A 28 -12.43 22.23 21.98
N GLY A 29 -12.73 21.05 21.42
CA GLY A 29 -12.69 19.78 22.15
C GLY A 29 -13.77 19.64 23.23
N LYS A 30 -14.87 20.40 23.13
CA LYS A 30 -16.00 20.38 24.07
C LYS A 30 -17.13 19.48 23.57
N GLN A 31 -18.11 19.21 24.45
CA GLN A 31 -19.32 18.50 24.04
C GLN A 31 -20.02 19.23 22.88
N PRO A 32 -20.41 18.52 21.79
CA PRO A 32 -20.93 19.15 20.59
C PRO A 32 -22.24 19.91 20.81
N TYR A 33 -23.13 19.37 21.63
CA TYR A 33 -24.42 19.96 21.98
C TYR A 33 -25.02 19.32 23.25
N PHE A 34 -26.01 19.98 23.83
CA PHE A 34 -26.84 19.43 24.90
C PHE A 34 -28.05 18.66 24.34
N VAL A 35 -28.61 17.75 25.14
CA VAL A 35 -29.75 16.91 24.73
C VAL A 35 -30.97 17.76 24.33
N ASP A 36 -31.21 18.87 25.01
CA ASP A 36 -32.36 19.75 24.74
C ASP A 36 -32.16 20.58 23.46
N GLU A 37 -30.92 21.00 23.17
CA GLU A 37 -30.56 21.62 21.89
C GLU A 37 -30.76 20.63 20.75
N PHE A 38 -30.30 19.37 20.91
CA PHE A 38 -30.52 18.31 19.93
C PHE A 38 -32.00 18.10 19.63
N LYS A 39 -32.83 17.92 20.66
CA LYS A 39 -34.27 17.67 20.50
C LYS A 39 -34.98 18.84 19.80
N THR A 40 -34.63 20.07 20.16
CA THR A 40 -35.18 21.28 19.56
C THR A 40 -34.84 21.34 18.07
N ASN A 41 -33.56 21.23 17.72
CA ASN A 41 -33.10 21.32 16.33
C ASN A 41 -33.60 20.15 15.46
N TRP A 42 -33.61 18.92 16.01
CA TRP A 42 -34.19 17.77 15.31
C TRP A 42 -35.69 17.93 15.03
N THR A 43 -36.43 18.50 15.98
CA THR A 43 -37.87 18.78 15.80
C THR A 43 -38.10 19.85 14.72
N ILE A 44 -37.24 20.88 14.67
CA ILE A 44 -37.26 21.89 13.60
C ILE A 44 -37.02 21.23 12.24
N VAL A 45 -35.96 20.43 12.10
CA VAL A 45 -35.65 19.72 10.83
C VAL A 45 -36.83 18.84 10.41
N ARG A 46 -37.40 18.06 11.35
CA ARG A 46 -38.55 17.20 11.08
C ARG A 46 -39.79 17.99 10.66
N SER A 47 -40.05 19.14 11.28
CA SER A 47 -41.18 20.01 10.93
C SER A 47 -41.02 20.56 9.51
N LEU A 48 -39.82 21.03 9.15
CA LEU A 48 -39.52 21.61 7.85
C LEU A 48 -39.57 20.57 6.71
N CYS A 49 -39.25 19.30 7.00
CA CYS A 49 -39.30 18.19 6.06
C CYS A 49 -40.64 17.43 6.07
N SER A 50 -41.63 17.89 6.85
CA SER A 50 -42.92 17.20 6.98
C SER A 50 -43.76 17.34 5.70
N LYS A 51 -44.48 16.28 5.31
CA LYS A 51 -45.31 16.15 4.09
C LYS A 51 -46.45 17.19 3.92
N LYS A 52 -46.61 18.12 4.86
CA LYS A 52 -47.57 19.23 4.79
C LYS A 52 -47.03 20.47 4.07
N LEU A 53 -45.74 20.51 3.78
CA LEU A 53 -45.07 21.57 3.02
C LEU A 53 -44.70 21.06 1.62
N PRO A 54 -44.60 21.95 0.61
CA PRO A 54 -44.28 21.54 -0.75
C PRO A 54 -42.93 20.80 -0.79
N HIS A 55 -42.85 19.77 -1.65
CA HIS A 55 -41.72 18.88 -1.94
C HIS A 55 -40.41 19.56 -2.44
N LYS A 56 -40.16 20.81 -2.04
CA LYS A 56 -39.00 21.63 -2.44
C LYS A 56 -38.18 22.12 -1.24
N ASN A 57 -38.71 22.04 -0.01
CA ASN A 57 -38.00 22.55 1.17
C ASN A 57 -36.84 21.65 1.59
N ASP A 58 -36.95 20.35 1.35
CA ASP A 58 -35.95 19.31 1.53
C ASP A 58 -34.71 19.55 0.65
N GLU A 59 -34.89 19.82 -0.64
CA GLU A 59 -33.78 20.16 -1.54
C GLU A 59 -33.11 21.50 -1.16
N ILE A 60 -33.91 22.49 -0.75
CA ILE A 60 -33.39 23.77 -0.27
C ILE A 60 -32.57 23.59 1.02
N LEU A 61 -33.04 22.79 1.98
CA LEU A 61 -32.33 22.49 3.22
C LEU A 61 -31.03 21.73 2.97
N TYR A 62 -31.04 20.77 2.04
CA TYR A 62 -29.84 20.06 1.63
C TYR A 62 -28.78 21.00 1.04
N ASN A 63 -29.18 21.86 0.11
CA ASN A 63 -28.28 22.85 -0.49
C ASN A 63 -27.77 23.84 0.56
N ARG A 64 -28.60 24.29 1.50
CA ARG A 64 -28.20 25.18 2.59
C ARG A 64 -27.22 24.52 3.57
N TYR A 65 -27.42 23.25 3.90
CA TYR A 65 -26.47 22.44 4.65
C TYR A 65 -25.13 22.36 3.93
N ARG A 66 -25.15 22.00 2.65
CA ARG A 66 -23.95 21.90 1.82
C ARG A 66 -23.20 23.24 1.77
N ASN A 67 -23.90 24.33 1.49
CA ASN A 67 -23.30 25.67 1.41
C ASN A 67 -22.67 26.08 2.75
N THR A 68 -23.32 25.83 3.88
CA THR A 68 -22.77 26.18 5.20
C THR A 68 -21.48 25.40 5.51
N LEU A 69 -21.41 24.14 5.11
CA LEU A 69 -20.18 23.36 5.22
C LEU A 69 -19.11 23.86 4.26
N SER A 70 -19.45 24.18 3.01
CA SER A 70 -18.53 24.77 2.04
C SER A 70 -17.96 26.10 2.54
N ASP A 71 -18.79 27.01 3.04
CA ASP A 71 -18.38 28.30 3.60
C ASP A 71 -17.39 28.08 4.77
N TYR A 72 -17.69 27.14 5.66
CA TYR A 72 -16.78 26.79 6.76
C TYR A 72 -15.43 26.26 6.25
N LEU A 73 -15.45 25.40 5.23
CA LEU A 73 -14.24 24.84 4.64
C LEU A 73 -13.39 25.91 3.96
N GLU A 74 -14.01 26.81 3.19
CA GLU A 74 -13.30 27.88 2.47
C GLU A 74 -12.79 29.00 3.38
N GLU A 75 -13.59 29.43 4.37
CA GLU A 75 -13.24 30.57 5.22
C GLU A 75 -12.33 30.20 6.40
N LYS A 76 -12.45 28.98 6.94
CA LYS A 76 -11.78 28.58 8.18
C LYS A 76 -10.77 27.46 8.01
N VAL A 77 -11.03 26.48 7.15
CA VAL A 77 -10.19 25.29 7.03
C VAL A 77 -9.09 25.51 5.99
N LEU A 78 -9.46 25.89 4.76
CA LEU A 78 -8.54 26.08 3.65
C LEU A 78 -7.43 27.10 3.96
N PRO A 79 -7.69 28.28 4.55
CA PRO A 79 -6.64 29.27 4.82
C PRO A 79 -5.64 28.79 5.88
N ARG A 80 -6.06 27.91 6.81
CA ARG A 80 -5.17 27.33 7.82
C ARG A 80 -4.20 26.30 7.24
N LEU A 81 -4.58 25.68 6.12
CA LEU A 81 -3.82 24.63 5.46
C LEU A 81 -2.97 25.17 4.31
N LYS A 82 -3.48 26.15 3.55
CA LYS A 82 -2.84 26.68 2.33
C LYS A 82 -1.42 27.22 2.52
N TYR A 83 -1.12 27.79 3.69
CA TYR A 83 0.20 28.37 3.99
C TYR A 83 1.13 27.40 4.76
N LYS A 84 0.68 26.18 5.03
CA LYS A 84 1.49 25.16 5.74
C LYS A 84 2.07 24.17 4.74
N CYS A 85 3.31 23.75 4.97
CA CYS A 85 4.01 22.79 4.13
C CYS A 85 4.68 21.70 4.98
N GLY A 86 4.94 20.54 4.39
CA GLY A 86 5.69 19.46 5.03
C GLY A 86 4.99 18.89 6.28
N GLN A 87 5.77 18.54 7.30
CA GLN A 87 5.24 17.93 8.53
C GLN A 87 4.23 18.80 9.28
N TYR A 88 4.29 20.13 9.13
CA TYR A 88 3.32 21.04 9.75
C TYR A 88 1.95 20.96 9.08
N LEU A 89 1.92 20.74 7.76
CA LEU A 89 0.68 20.48 7.03
C LEU A 89 0.07 19.15 7.49
N LEU A 90 0.89 18.10 7.59
CA LEU A 90 0.45 16.79 8.07
C LEU A 90 -0.12 16.85 9.49
N LYS A 91 0.53 17.57 10.41
CA LYS A 91 0.02 17.73 11.78
C LYS A 91 -1.32 18.45 11.81
N GLU A 92 -1.45 19.53 11.06
CA GLU A 92 -2.69 20.29 11.05
C GLU A 92 -3.84 19.49 10.43
N ILE A 93 -3.60 18.76 9.33
CA ILE A 93 -4.64 17.96 8.68
C ILE A 93 -5.05 16.75 9.53
N THR A 94 -4.10 16.09 10.19
CA THR A 94 -4.37 14.96 11.08
C THR A 94 -5.09 15.37 12.37
N ASP A 95 -4.88 16.59 12.85
CA ASP A 95 -5.65 17.16 13.96
C ASP A 95 -7.05 17.64 13.55
N LEU A 96 -7.18 18.15 12.32
CA LEU A 96 -8.43 18.74 11.81
C LEU A 96 -9.40 17.69 11.30
N TRP A 97 -8.91 16.63 10.65
CA TRP A 97 -9.74 15.61 10.02
C TRP A 97 -10.69 14.89 11.00
N PRO A 98 -10.25 14.39 12.17
CA PRO A 98 -11.16 13.76 13.13
C PRO A 98 -12.22 14.73 13.66
N LYS A 99 -11.85 16.01 13.84
CA LYS A 99 -12.79 17.07 14.27
C LYS A 99 -13.84 17.33 13.19
N TYR A 100 -13.43 17.36 11.93
CA TYR A 100 -14.34 17.50 10.80
C TYR A 100 -15.29 16.31 10.70
N LEU A 101 -14.79 15.08 10.77
CA LEU A 101 -15.62 13.87 10.78
C LEU A 101 -16.63 13.89 11.93
N SER A 102 -16.19 14.29 13.12
CA SER A 102 -17.10 14.46 14.28
C SER A 102 -18.17 15.51 14.00
N ILE A 103 -17.82 16.69 13.44
CA ILE A 103 -18.81 17.72 13.06
C ILE A 103 -19.84 17.14 12.08
N VAL A 104 -19.38 16.48 11.02
CA VAL A 104 -20.25 15.90 9.99
C VAL A 104 -21.17 14.84 10.58
N GLU A 105 -20.66 13.99 11.47
CA GLU A 105 -21.45 12.96 12.14
C GLU A 105 -22.55 13.56 13.01
N HIS A 106 -22.21 14.53 13.86
CA HIS A 106 -23.15 15.18 14.77
C HIS A 106 -24.22 15.99 14.03
N ILE A 107 -23.85 16.71 12.96
CA ILE A 107 -24.82 17.40 12.12
C ILE A 107 -25.71 16.38 11.39
N SER A 108 -25.13 15.30 10.85
CA SER A 108 -25.92 14.24 10.19
C SER A 108 -26.94 13.58 11.13
N TYR A 109 -26.65 13.47 12.44
CA TYR A 109 -27.62 12.98 13.42
C TYR A 109 -28.78 13.94 13.65
N VAL A 110 -28.51 15.24 13.74
CA VAL A 110 -29.55 16.27 13.88
C VAL A 110 -30.41 16.33 12.61
N PHE A 111 -29.78 16.16 11.45
CA PHE A 111 -30.44 16.15 10.15
C PHE A 111 -30.86 14.75 9.67
N ALA A 112 -30.94 13.75 10.56
CA ALA A 112 -31.21 12.36 10.19
C ALA A 112 -32.55 12.19 9.44
N TYR A 113 -33.56 13.00 9.78
CA TYR A 113 -34.85 12.99 9.08
C TYR A 113 -34.73 13.53 7.65
N LEU A 114 -33.94 14.59 7.44
CA LEU A 114 -33.63 15.10 6.09
C LEU A 114 -32.89 14.04 5.28
N ASN A 115 -31.91 13.36 5.89
CA ASN A 115 -31.15 12.29 5.24
C ASN A 115 -32.07 11.18 4.72
N LEU A 116 -33.01 10.71 5.55
CA LEU A 116 -34.00 9.70 5.15
C LEU A 116 -34.84 10.15 3.95
N VAL A 117 -35.39 11.37 4.00
CA VAL A 117 -36.23 11.91 2.92
C VAL A 117 -35.44 11.97 1.62
N ILE A 118 -34.23 12.55 1.64
CA ILE A 118 -33.39 12.72 0.45
C ILE A 118 -33.01 11.39 -0.17
N THR A 119 -32.65 10.39 0.64
CA THR A 119 -32.30 9.05 0.14
C THR A 119 -33.49 8.30 -0.46
N GLU A 120 -34.72 8.61 -0.04
CA GLU A 120 -35.94 7.98 -0.55
C GLU A 120 -36.50 8.69 -1.79
N THR A 121 -36.35 10.02 -1.89
CA THR A 121 -37.02 10.84 -2.92
C THR A 121 -36.09 11.34 -4.02
N THR A 122 -34.78 11.34 -3.81
CA THR A 122 -33.81 11.91 -4.76
C THR A 122 -32.62 10.97 -4.96
N SER A 123 -32.02 10.95 -6.16
CA SER A 123 -30.77 10.23 -6.42
C SER A 123 -29.52 10.96 -5.88
N GLN A 124 -29.68 11.81 -4.84
CA GLN A 124 -28.59 12.57 -4.25
C GLN A 124 -27.81 11.74 -3.22
N PRO A 125 -26.51 12.03 -3.02
CA PRO A 125 -25.73 11.35 -1.98
C PRO A 125 -26.27 11.69 -0.59
N ASN A 126 -26.02 10.79 0.37
CA ASN A 126 -26.40 11.03 1.76
C ASN A 126 -25.62 12.22 2.34
N LEU A 127 -26.07 12.78 3.47
CA LEU A 127 -25.48 13.99 4.07
C LEU A 127 -24.00 13.82 4.47
N LYS A 128 -23.57 12.60 4.83
CA LYS A 128 -22.18 12.31 5.19
C LYS A 128 -21.31 12.31 3.93
N ASP A 129 -21.73 11.59 2.90
CA ASP A 129 -21.04 11.51 1.61
C ASP A 129 -20.95 12.90 0.95
N ALA A 130 -22.03 13.68 1.01
CA ALA A 130 -22.06 15.05 0.50
C ALA A 130 -21.02 15.95 1.20
N ALA A 131 -20.90 15.84 2.52
CA ALA A 131 -19.91 16.60 3.29
C ALA A 131 -18.47 16.14 3.00
N LEU A 132 -18.25 14.84 2.83
CA LEU A 132 -16.95 14.29 2.44
C LEU A 132 -16.55 14.74 1.03
N MET A 133 -17.49 14.72 0.08
CA MET A 133 -17.28 15.23 -1.28
C MET A 133 -16.94 16.73 -1.29
N CYS A 134 -17.59 17.54 -0.44
CA CYS A 134 -17.25 18.96 -0.31
C CYS A 134 -15.84 19.17 0.23
N PHE A 135 -15.43 18.40 1.24
CA PHE A 135 -14.06 18.44 1.75
C PHE A 135 -13.05 18.04 0.67
N TYR A 136 -13.34 16.99 -0.08
CA TYR A 136 -12.50 16.53 -1.18
C TYR A 136 -12.33 17.62 -2.26
N SER A 137 -13.44 18.19 -2.74
CA SER A 137 -13.41 19.16 -3.84
C SER A 137 -12.79 20.50 -3.47
N LEU A 138 -13.02 20.98 -2.24
CA LEU A 138 -12.64 22.34 -1.83
C LEU A 138 -11.29 22.39 -1.10
N VAL A 139 -10.97 21.36 -0.31
CA VAL A 139 -9.76 21.34 0.51
C VAL A 139 -8.75 20.39 -0.09
N TYR A 140 -9.11 19.11 -0.26
CA TYR A 140 -8.15 18.08 -0.63
C TYR A 140 -7.51 18.36 -2.00
N LYS A 141 -8.31 18.72 -3.01
CA LYS A 141 -7.81 19.04 -4.36
C LYS A 141 -6.72 20.11 -4.38
N GLU A 142 -6.79 21.11 -3.50
CA GLU A 142 -5.80 22.20 -3.42
C GLU A 142 -4.53 21.77 -2.67
N ILE A 143 -4.63 20.87 -1.70
CA ILE A 143 -3.51 20.49 -0.82
C ILE A 143 -2.88 19.13 -1.15
N HIS A 144 -3.50 18.34 -2.03
CA HIS A 144 -3.13 16.93 -2.23
C HIS A 144 -1.65 16.74 -2.54
N CYS A 145 -1.07 17.48 -3.50
CA CYS A 145 0.35 17.40 -3.81
C CYS A 145 1.22 17.64 -2.57
N GLY A 146 0.89 18.68 -1.79
CA GLY A 146 1.65 19.03 -0.59
C GLY A 146 1.53 18.01 0.54
N VAL A 147 0.37 17.35 0.68
CA VAL A 147 0.17 16.26 1.64
C VAL A 147 0.92 15.01 1.22
N GLU A 148 0.84 14.65 -0.06
CA GLU A 148 1.54 13.50 -0.64
C GLU A 148 3.04 13.69 -0.53
N ASP A 149 3.60 14.81 -1.00
CA ASP A 149 5.03 15.12 -0.91
C ASP A 149 5.53 15.13 0.54
N ALA A 150 4.75 15.69 1.47
CA ALA A 150 5.10 15.71 2.88
C ALA A 150 5.10 14.30 3.49
N LEU A 151 4.13 13.46 3.12
CA LEU A 151 4.02 12.10 3.60
C LEU A 151 5.16 11.24 3.03
N LEU A 152 5.45 11.38 1.73
CA LEU A 152 6.60 10.75 1.08
C LEU A 152 7.91 11.12 1.78
N ALA A 153 8.14 12.41 2.03
CA ALA A 153 9.33 12.88 2.73
C ALA A 153 9.41 12.36 4.17
N LEU A 154 8.27 12.21 4.87
CA LEU A 154 8.22 11.62 6.21
C LEU A 154 8.58 10.14 6.19
N LEU A 155 8.01 9.40 5.24
CA LEU A 155 8.26 7.98 5.03
C LEU A 155 9.71 7.69 4.61
N GLU A 156 10.29 8.56 3.77
CA GLU A 156 11.68 8.45 3.35
C GLU A 156 12.65 8.63 4.53
N LYS A 157 12.33 9.52 5.48
CA LYS A 157 13.12 9.66 6.73
C LYS A 157 13.06 8.40 7.59
N ASP A 158 11.89 7.77 7.73
CA ASP A 158 11.76 6.50 8.45
C ASP A 158 12.59 5.39 7.77
N ARG A 159 12.57 5.34 6.43
CA ARG A 159 13.40 4.40 5.64
C ARG A 159 14.90 4.62 5.83
N ARG A 160 15.35 5.86 6.02
CA ARG A 160 16.74 6.18 6.38
C ARG A 160 17.12 5.83 7.83
N GLY A 161 16.17 5.32 8.63
CA GLY A 161 16.38 5.03 10.05
C GLY A 161 16.33 6.27 10.95
N GLU A 162 15.84 7.41 10.43
CA GLU A 162 15.61 8.60 11.25
C GLU A 162 14.38 8.41 12.14
N LYS A 163 14.42 8.97 13.36
CA LYS A 163 13.26 8.92 14.26
C LYS A 163 12.16 9.83 13.72
N ILE A 164 11.06 9.24 13.26
CA ILE A 164 9.84 9.96 12.89
C ILE A 164 8.74 9.81 13.93
N ASP A 165 7.76 10.71 13.86
CA ASP A 165 6.50 10.57 14.59
C ASP A 165 5.60 9.56 13.86
N ARG A 166 5.60 8.32 14.35
CA ARG A 166 4.82 7.22 13.74
C ARG A 166 3.31 7.47 13.83
N ALA A 167 2.85 8.08 14.92
CA ALA A 167 1.43 8.39 15.07
C ALA A 167 0.96 9.39 14.01
N LEU A 168 1.83 10.33 13.63
CA LEU A 168 1.57 11.27 12.53
C LEU A 168 1.52 10.56 11.17
N ALA A 169 2.44 9.62 10.90
CA ALA A 169 2.46 8.84 9.67
C ALA A 169 1.19 7.98 9.54
N ASP A 170 0.83 7.24 10.58
CA ASP A 170 -0.36 6.38 10.62
C ASP A 170 -1.65 7.21 10.45
N SER A 171 -1.73 8.36 11.12
CA SER A 171 -2.90 9.25 11.01
C SER A 171 -3.00 9.88 9.62
N SER A 172 -1.87 10.18 8.98
CA SER A 172 -1.83 10.74 7.63
C SER A 172 -2.20 9.69 6.57
N ILE A 173 -1.72 8.46 6.73
CA ILE A 173 -2.10 7.32 5.87
C ILE A 173 -3.59 7.03 6.02
N LYS A 174 -4.09 7.01 7.25
CA LYS A 174 -5.52 6.85 7.52
C LYS A 174 -6.35 7.97 6.87
N PHE A 175 -5.94 9.23 7.01
CA PHE A 175 -6.59 10.36 6.33
C PHE A 175 -6.66 10.17 4.82
N CYS A 176 -5.54 9.79 4.18
CA CYS A 176 -5.51 9.47 2.76
C CYS A 176 -6.39 8.26 2.44
N GLY A 177 -6.45 7.24 3.29
CA GLY A 177 -7.33 6.08 3.14
C GLY A 177 -8.82 6.43 3.19
N ASP A 178 -9.23 7.21 4.19
CA ASP A 178 -10.63 7.62 4.40
C ASP A 178 -11.14 8.40 3.18
N LEU A 179 -10.30 9.25 2.57
CA LEU A 179 -10.66 10.00 1.37
C LEU A 179 -10.76 9.12 0.10
N LYS A 180 -10.06 7.98 0.03
CA LYS A 180 -10.18 7.03 -1.09
C LYS A 180 -11.57 6.40 -1.17
N CYS A 181 -12.25 6.23 -0.04
CA CYS A 181 -13.60 5.69 -0.01
C CYS A 181 -14.66 6.66 -0.58
N VAL A 182 -14.35 7.96 -0.65
CA VAL A 182 -15.30 9.02 -1.01
C VAL A 182 -15.39 9.21 -2.52
N ASP A 183 -14.26 9.10 -3.24
CA ASP A 183 -14.23 9.16 -4.70
C ASP A 183 -13.32 8.05 -5.25
N VAL A 184 -13.91 6.85 -5.38
CA VAL A 184 -13.28 5.66 -5.96
C VAL A 184 -12.80 5.91 -7.41
N LYS A 185 -13.35 6.93 -8.10
CA LYS A 185 -13.03 7.19 -9.51
C LYS A 185 -11.85 8.13 -9.71
N ASN A 186 -11.63 9.09 -8.81
CA ASN A 186 -10.57 10.09 -8.99
C ASN A 186 -9.39 9.94 -8.03
N TYR A 187 -9.54 9.24 -6.89
CA TYR A 187 -8.55 9.33 -5.81
C TYR A 187 -7.68 8.08 -5.55
N SER A 188 -7.56 7.11 -6.46
CA SER A 188 -6.61 6.01 -6.19
C SER A 188 -6.01 5.34 -7.42
N GLN A 189 -5.18 6.09 -8.15
CA GLN A 189 -4.04 5.47 -8.82
C GLN A 189 -2.73 6.23 -8.52
N ASP A 190 -2.78 7.54 -8.25
CA ASP A 190 -1.56 8.36 -8.29
C ASP A 190 -0.66 8.24 -7.05
N PHE A 191 -1.17 8.36 -5.82
CA PHE A 191 -0.28 8.37 -4.64
C PHE A 191 0.48 7.05 -4.42
N ALA A 192 -0.23 5.92 -4.36
CA ALA A 192 0.38 4.63 -4.09
C ALA A 192 1.30 4.20 -5.25
N THR A 193 0.89 4.45 -6.49
CA THR A 193 1.75 4.19 -7.66
C THR A 193 2.96 5.11 -7.69
N SER A 194 2.80 6.39 -7.33
CA SER A 194 3.90 7.36 -7.22
C SER A 194 4.89 6.94 -6.14
N LEU A 195 4.41 6.54 -4.96
CA LEU A 195 5.25 6.01 -3.88
C LEU A 195 6.01 4.76 -4.34
N VAL A 196 5.32 3.75 -4.89
CA VAL A 196 5.96 2.52 -5.39
C VAL A 196 7.02 2.85 -6.45
N LYS A 197 6.71 3.77 -7.37
CA LYS A 197 7.64 4.21 -8.42
C LYS A 197 8.87 4.91 -7.85
N GLN A 198 8.70 5.82 -6.89
CA GLN A 198 9.83 6.51 -6.24
C GLN A 198 10.73 5.53 -5.47
N ILE A 199 10.13 4.58 -4.75
CA ILE A 199 10.87 3.52 -4.06
C ILE A 199 11.64 2.67 -5.07
N GLN A 200 10.98 2.27 -6.17
CA GLN A 200 11.59 1.48 -7.23
C GLN A 200 12.77 2.22 -7.89
N GLU A 201 12.63 3.50 -8.22
CA GLU A 201 13.70 4.31 -8.81
C GLU A 201 14.90 4.48 -7.86
N TYR A 202 14.65 4.68 -6.57
CA TYR A 202 15.68 4.76 -5.56
C TYR A 202 16.49 3.46 -5.48
N HIS A 203 15.80 2.32 -5.39
CA HIS A 203 16.44 1.01 -5.34
C HIS A 203 17.13 0.66 -6.65
N SER A 204 16.60 1.05 -7.81
CA SER A 204 17.24 0.79 -9.10
C SER A 204 18.58 1.51 -9.24
N ARG A 205 18.66 2.78 -8.82
CA ARG A 205 19.93 3.52 -8.78
C ARG A 205 20.93 2.88 -7.82
N MET A 206 20.47 2.44 -6.65
CA MET A 206 21.32 1.76 -5.67
C MET A 206 21.82 0.41 -6.17
N ALA A 207 20.92 -0.45 -6.65
CA ALA A 207 21.22 -1.76 -7.19
C ALA A 207 22.27 -1.67 -8.31
N SER A 208 22.04 -0.78 -9.29
CA SER A 208 22.99 -0.52 -10.36
C SER A 208 24.35 -0.07 -9.83
N ALA A 209 24.42 0.89 -8.91
CA ALA A 209 25.69 1.36 -8.35
C ALA A 209 26.47 0.26 -7.61
N HIS A 210 25.76 -0.59 -6.85
CA HIS A 210 26.37 -1.69 -6.12
C HIS A 210 26.79 -2.85 -7.01
N MET A 211 26.06 -3.12 -8.10
CA MET A 211 26.38 -4.18 -9.06
C MET A 211 27.75 -3.99 -9.74
N PHE A 212 28.18 -2.74 -9.93
CA PHE A 212 29.50 -2.42 -10.47
C PHE A 212 30.64 -2.51 -9.44
N THR A 213 30.34 -2.40 -8.15
CA THR A 213 31.35 -2.17 -7.10
C THR A 213 31.56 -3.35 -6.16
N ILE A 214 30.58 -4.25 -6.04
CA ILE A 214 30.55 -5.32 -5.05
C ILE A 214 30.55 -6.70 -5.74
N GLU A 215 31.18 -7.70 -5.12
CA GLU A 215 31.14 -9.09 -5.58
C GLU A 215 29.75 -9.70 -5.42
N SER A 216 29.36 -10.62 -6.31
CA SER A 216 28.00 -11.18 -6.35
C SER A 216 27.50 -11.81 -5.03
N PRO A 217 28.30 -12.56 -4.24
CA PRO A 217 27.82 -13.12 -2.98
C PRO A 217 27.49 -12.05 -1.93
N GLU A 218 28.27 -10.96 -1.90
CA GLU A 218 28.05 -9.83 -1.00
C GLU A 218 26.84 -8.98 -1.47
N TYR A 219 26.71 -8.78 -2.78
CA TYR A 219 25.55 -8.14 -3.37
C TYR A 219 24.25 -8.89 -3.03
N MET A 220 24.25 -10.23 -3.13
CA MET A 220 23.07 -11.04 -2.81
C MET A 220 22.67 -10.95 -1.34
N LYS A 221 23.63 -11.00 -0.41
CA LYS A 221 23.36 -10.77 1.02
C LYS A 221 22.76 -9.39 1.27
N MET A 222 23.25 -8.38 0.56
CA MET A 222 22.77 -7.02 0.67
C MET A 222 21.35 -6.86 0.09
N ALA A 223 21.08 -7.45 -1.08
CA ALA A 223 19.75 -7.48 -1.68
C ALA A 223 18.73 -8.19 -0.78
N GLU A 224 19.09 -9.35 -0.20
CA GLU A 224 18.25 -10.06 0.77
C GLU A 224 17.92 -9.18 1.98
N ARG A 225 18.92 -8.48 2.55
CA ARG A 225 18.71 -7.56 3.66
C ARG A 225 17.76 -6.42 3.29
N TYR A 226 17.98 -5.76 2.15
CA TYR A 226 17.12 -4.66 1.71
C TYR A 226 15.69 -5.11 1.42
N LEU A 227 15.50 -6.27 0.79
CA LEU A 227 14.16 -6.82 0.55
C LEU A 227 13.43 -7.10 1.88
N ASN A 228 14.11 -7.63 2.89
CA ASN A 228 13.52 -7.88 4.20
C ASN A 228 13.21 -6.57 4.97
N GLU A 229 14.08 -5.56 4.88
CA GLU A 229 13.85 -4.24 5.48
C GLU A 229 12.63 -3.54 4.84
N GLU A 230 12.52 -3.60 3.51
CA GLU A 230 11.40 -3.04 2.77
C GLU A 230 10.11 -3.83 2.99
N ASP A 231 10.16 -5.16 3.11
CA ASP A 231 9.00 -5.97 3.46
C ASP A 231 8.45 -5.60 4.84
N ALA A 232 9.34 -5.48 5.84
CA ALA A 232 8.99 -5.07 7.19
C ALA A 232 8.50 -3.61 7.26
N TRP A 233 8.97 -2.74 6.36
CA TRP A 233 8.52 -1.35 6.25
C TRP A 233 7.15 -1.27 5.55
N ALA A 234 7.00 -1.95 4.41
CA ALA A 234 5.77 -2.00 3.62
C ALA A 234 4.62 -2.60 4.43
N SER A 235 4.88 -3.64 5.23
CA SER A 235 3.89 -4.26 6.12
C SER A 235 3.33 -3.30 7.17
N LYS A 236 4.02 -2.21 7.48
CA LYS A 236 3.58 -1.22 8.47
C LYS A 236 2.70 -0.13 7.86
N TYR A 237 2.99 0.28 6.62
CA TYR A 237 2.42 1.51 6.04
C TYR A 237 1.57 1.29 4.78
N LEU A 238 1.69 0.13 4.12
CA LEU A 238 0.97 -0.17 2.89
C LEU A 238 -0.13 -1.20 3.13
N ASP A 239 -1.20 -1.10 2.35
CA ASP A 239 -2.21 -2.13 2.20
C ASP A 239 -1.67 -3.33 1.41
N GLU A 240 -2.32 -4.49 1.57
CA GLU A 240 -1.88 -5.78 1.01
C GLU A 240 -1.63 -5.74 -0.51
N SER A 241 -2.44 -4.99 -1.26
CA SER A 241 -2.31 -4.84 -2.72
C SER A 241 -1.04 -4.06 -3.08
N ASN A 242 -0.82 -2.91 -2.45
CA ASN A 242 0.36 -2.07 -2.71
C ASN A 242 1.65 -2.66 -2.14
N HIS A 243 1.57 -3.38 -1.01
CA HIS A 243 2.66 -4.20 -0.47
C HIS A 243 3.11 -5.24 -1.49
N SER A 244 2.17 -6.05 -2.00
CA SER A 244 2.46 -7.07 -3.00
C SER A 244 3.02 -6.49 -4.31
N SER A 245 2.53 -5.32 -4.71
CA SER A 245 3.02 -4.59 -5.88
C SER A 245 4.47 -4.10 -5.68
N LEU A 246 4.75 -3.48 -4.53
CA LEU A 246 6.07 -2.98 -4.19
C LEU A 246 7.11 -4.11 -4.11
N MET A 247 6.78 -5.20 -3.40
CA MET A 247 7.70 -6.33 -3.25
C MET A 247 8.05 -6.96 -4.60
N ARG A 248 7.07 -7.07 -5.50
CA ARG A 248 7.32 -7.56 -6.86
C ARG A 248 8.22 -6.60 -7.65
N ALA A 249 7.99 -5.30 -7.56
CA ALA A 249 8.83 -4.30 -8.23
C ALA A 249 10.28 -4.32 -7.70
N LEU A 250 10.46 -4.47 -6.38
CA LEU A 250 11.78 -4.55 -5.77
C LEU A 250 12.52 -5.85 -6.13
N GLN A 251 11.83 -6.98 -6.21
CA GLN A 251 12.41 -8.23 -6.70
C GLN A 251 12.90 -8.09 -8.14
N VAL A 252 12.14 -7.41 -9.01
CA VAL A 252 12.56 -7.13 -10.39
C VAL A 252 13.87 -6.33 -10.40
N VAL A 253 13.91 -5.24 -9.64
CA VAL A 253 15.07 -4.34 -9.58
C VAL A 253 16.32 -5.03 -9.02
N TRP A 254 16.21 -5.69 -7.87
CA TRP A 254 17.38 -6.25 -7.19
C TRP A 254 17.85 -7.57 -7.81
N LEU A 255 16.93 -8.37 -8.39
CA LEU A 255 17.20 -9.74 -8.81
C LEU A 255 17.08 -9.93 -10.33
N PHE A 256 16.07 -9.38 -11.00
CA PHE A 256 15.78 -9.73 -12.39
C PHE A 256 16.52 -8.84 -13.39
N GLU A 257 16.63 -7.53 -13.14
CA GLU A 257 17.37 -6.60 -14.01
C GLU A 257 18.85 -7.01 -14.16
N HIS A 258 19.42 -7.59 -13.10
CA HIS A 258 20.82 -8.00 -13.03
C HIS A 258 21.00 -9.52 -12.95
N GLY A 259 19.94 -10.30 -13.16
CA GLY A 259 19.93 -11.74 -12.85
C GLY A 259 20.97 -12.56 -13.62
N ASP A 260 21.13 -12.27 -14.90
CA ASP A 260 22.11 -12.95 -15.77
C ASP A 260 23.54 -12.64 -15.33
N GLU A 261 23.84 -11.37 -15.11
CA GLU A 261 25.15 -10.90 -14.70
C GLU A 261 25.49 -11.39 -13.27
N LEU A 262 24.50 -11.48 -12.37
CA LEU A 262 24.67 -12.06 -11.04
C LEU A 262 24.93 -13.56 -11.09
N LEU A 263 24.23 -14.30 -11.95
CA LEU A 263 24.42 -15.75 -12.09
C LEU A 263 25.81 -16.07 -12.64
N GLU A 264 26.26 -15.31 -13.65
CA GLU A 264 27.60 -15.44 -14.22
C GLU A 264 28.70 -15.03 -13.21
N LYS A 265 28.59 -13.83 -12.61
CA LYS A 265 29.60 -13.32 -11.66
C LYS A 265 29.62 -14.06 -10.33
N SER A 266 28.51 -14.68 -9.90
CA SER A 266 28.48 -15.52 -8.70
C SER A 266 29.34 -16.77 -8.83
N GLY A 267 29.73 -17.12 -10.06
CA GLY A 267 30.42 -18.37 -10.34
C GLY A 267 29.56 -19.55 -9.91
N PHE A 268 28.27 -19.56 -10.22
CA PHE A 268 27.35 -20.64 -9.84
C PHE A 268 27.92 -22.04 -10.16
N THR A 269 28.59 -22.18 -11.31
CA THR A 269 29.30 -23.41 -11.70
C THR A 269 30.46 -23.76 -10.76
N SER A 270 31.21 -22.77 -10.27
CA SER A 270 32.25 -22.96 -9.25
C SER A 270 31.65 -23.28 -7.88
N LEU A 271 30.55 -22.65 -7.49
CA LEU A 271 29.83 -22.94 -6.23
C LEU A 271 29.32 -24.38 -6.18
N LEU A 272 28.82 -24.89 -7.32
CA LEU A 272 28.42 -26.29 -7.47
C LEU A 272 29.59 -27.26 -7.35
N LYS A 273 30.77 -26.89 -7.90
CA LYS A 273 31.99 -27.71 -7.83
C LYS A 273 32.57 -27.73 -6.40
N ASP A 274 32.55 -26.58 -5.72
CA ASP A 274 33.14 -26.36 -4.39
C ASP A 274 32.21 -26.68 -3.20
N GLU A 275 30.98 -27.13 -3.45
CA GLU A 275 29.98 -27.48 -2.41
C GLU A 275 29.65 -26.37 -1.41
N ARG A 276 29.63 -25.10 -1.85
CA ARG A 276 29.21 -23.97 -0.99
C ARG A 276 27.70 -23.95 -0.80
N LYS A 277 27.21 -24.86 0.05
CA LYS A 277 25.77 -25.11 0.29
C LYS A 277 24.99 -23.87 0.73
N GLU A 278 25.55 -23.02 1.59
CA GLU A 278 24.87 -21.82 2.06
C GLU A 278 24.63 -20.79 0.96
N ASP A 279 25.63 -20.59 0.08
CA ASP A 279 25.52 -19.66 -1.04
C ASP A 279 24.57 -20.21 -2.12
N LEU A 280 24.61 -21.53 -2.38
CA LEU A 280 23.67 -22.19 -3.30
C LEU A 280 22.21 -22.08 -2.81
N LYS A 281 21.97 -22.32 -1.51
CA LYS A 281 20.65 -22.10 -0.88
C LYS A 281 20.16 -20.68 -1.06
N ARG A 282 21.04 -19.69 -0.84
CA ARG A 282 20.69 -18.27 -0.99
C ARG A 282 20.35 -17.93 -2.44
N ILE A 283 21.19 -18.34 -3.40
CA ILE A 283 20.96 -18.12 -4.84
C ILE A 283 19.61 -18.71 -5.25
N PHE A 284 19.35 -19.97 -4.88
CA PHE A 284 18.10 -20.63 -5.22
C PHE A 284 16.89 -19.95 -4.56
N SER A 285 16.96 -19.64 -3.27
CA SER A 285 15.88 -18.96 -2.54
C SER A 285 15.50 -17.62 -3.17
N MET A 286 16.50 -16.86 -3.64
CA MET A 286 16.31 -15.57 -4.29
C MET A 286 15.75 -15.71 -5.71
N PHE A 287 16.24 -16.67 -6.51
CA PHE A 287 15.83 -16.82 -7.91
C PHE A 287 14.65 -17.76 -8.16
N ARG A 288 14.16 -18.50 -7.14
CA ARG A 288 13.00 -19.42 -7.30
C ARG A 288 11.75 -18.73 -7.86
N CYS A 289 11.62 -17.42 -7.63
CA CYS A 289 10.48 -16.63 -8.09
C CYS A 289 10.62 -16.14 -9.55
N CYS A 290 11.77 -16.38 -10.19
CA CYS A 290 12.04 -16.03 -11.58
C CYS A 290 12.18 -17.29 -12.42
N SER A 291 11.14 -17.64 -13.20
CA SER A 291 11.20 -18.81 -14.08
C SER A 291 12.38 -18.72 -15.07
N ALA A 292 12.63 -17.55 -15.66
CA ALA A 292 13.69 -17.38 -16.65
C ALA A 292 15.11 -17.61 -16.09
N ILE A 293 15.39 -17.15 -14.86
CA ILE A 293 16.70 -17.36 -14.22
C ILE A 293 16.80 -18.80 -13.69
N LEU A 294 15.70 -19.34 -13.18
CA LEU A 294 15.62 -20.73 -12.72
C LEU A 294 15.93 -21.70 -13.87
N ASP A 295 15.37 -21.48 -15.07
CA ASP A 295 15.66 -22.28 -16.27
C ASP A 295 17.16 -22.24 -16.62
N LYS A 296 17.81 -21.06 -16.48
CA LYS A 296 19.25 -20.92 -16.68
C LYS A 296 20.06 -21.63 -15.60
N MET A 297 19.65 -21.56 -14.34
CA MET A 297 20.28 -22.32 -13.25
C MET A 297 20.20 -23.83 -13.51
N ILE A 298 19.06 -24.31 -14.00
CA ILE A 298 18.85 -25.72 -14.36
C ILE A 298 19.79 -26.10 -15.51
N ALA A 299 19.91 -25.27 -16.54
CA ALA A 299 20.82 -25.51 -17.67
C ALA A 299 22.31 -25.52 -17.25
N LEU A 300 22.74 -24.60 -16.37
CA LEU A 300 24.10 -24.59 -15.82
C LEU A 300 24.35 -25.81 -14.93
N PHE A 301 23.35 -26.25 -14.16
CA PHE A 301 23.43 -27.47 -13.37
C PHE A 301 23.57 -28.70 -14.27
N GLU A 302 22.78 -28.78 -15.35
CA GLU A 302 22.89 -29.84 -16.38
C GLU A 302 24.31 -29.90 -16.95
N GLN A 303 24.88 -28.75 -17.33
CA GLN A 303 26.24 -28.69 -17.84
C GLN A 303 27.28 -29.20 -16.83
N VAL A 304 27.20 -28.80 -15.56
CA VAL A 304 28.14 -29.25 -14.52
C VAL A 304 27.99 -30.74 -14.24
N VAL A 305 26.76 -31.26 -14.23
CA VAL A 305 26.47 -32.68 -14.07
C VAL A 305 27.05 -33.47 -15.26
N ASP A 306 26.83 -33.03 -16.49
CA ASP A 306 27.38 -33.67 -17.69
C ASP A 306 28.92 -33.62 -17.76
N GLU A 307 29.53 -32.49 -17.40
CA GLU A 307 30.99 -32.34 -17.30
C GLU A 307 31.59 -33.29 -16.25
N SER A 308 30.92 -33.44 -15.09
CA SER A 308 31.44 -34.22 -13.96
C SER A 308 31.19 -35.73 -14.09
N ILE A 309 30.11 -36.11 -14.78
CA ILE A 309 29.79 -37.49 -15.16
C ILE A 309 30.66 -37.92 -16.35
N GLY A 310 31.09 -36.98 -17.19
CA GLY A 310 32.03 -37.24 -18.26
C GLY A 310 31.43 -38.12 -19.35
N LEU A 311 30.44 -37.59 -20.09
CA LEU A 311 29.94 -38.21 -21.33
C LEU A 311 31.03 -38.47 -22.38
N HIS A 312 32.24 -37.93 -22.22
CA HIS A 312 33.39 -38.19 -23.08
C HIS A 312 34.22 -39.44 -22.73
N LYS A 313 33.85 -40.21 -21.70
CA LYS A 313 34.47 -41.52 -21.39
C LYS A 313 33.54 -42.71 -21.65
N VAL A 314 32.53 -42.56 -22.51
CA VAL A 314 31.74 -43.68 -23.00
C VAL A 314 32.51 -44.41 -24.11
N ASN A 315 33.60 -45.08 -23.73
CA ASN A 315 34.23 -46.12 -24.54
C ASN A 315 34.39 -47.37 -23.67
N ASP A 316 33.35 -48.22 -23.71
CA ASP A 316 33.34 -49.69 -23.70
C ASP A 316 34.16 -50.52 -22.68
N SER A 317 34.62 -49.96 -21.57
CA SER A 317 35.04 -50.81 -20.43
C SER A 317 34.97 -50.06 -19.11
N ARG A 318 33.81 -50.08 -18.45
CA ARG A 318 33.71 -49.60 -17.05
C ARG A 318 34.22 -50.67 -16.10
N SER A 319 35.21 -50.31 -15.30
CA SER A 319 35.61 -51.08 -14.12
C SER A 319 34.55 -50.93 -13.01
N GLU A 320 34.48 -51.86 -12.05
CA GLU A 320 33.63 -51.73 -10.85
C GLU A 320 33.93 -50.41 -10.10
N GLN A 321 35.18 -49.94 -10.17
CA GLN A 321 35.64 -48.68 -9.60
C GLN A 321 34.99 -47.45 -10.26
N ASP A 322 34.75 -47.49 -11.58
CA ASP A 322 34.06 -46.41 -12.30
C ASP A 322 32.58 -46.33 -11.91
N THR A 323 31.95 -47.48 -11.64
CA THR A 323 30.54 -47.52 -11.20
C THR A 323 30.34 -47.02 -9.77
N GLU A 324 31.29 -47.28 -8.86
CA GLU A 324 31.26 -46.74 -7.51
C GLU A 324 31.47 -45.22 -7.51
N GLU A 325 32.40 -44.69 -8.32
CA GLU A 325 32.64 -43.25 -8.43
C GLU A 325 31.43 -42.51 -9.02
N LEU A 326 30.74 -43.11 -10.01
CA LEU A 326 29.48 -42.59 -10.57
C LEU A 326 28.36 -42.55 -9.55
N THR A 327 28.21 -43.62 -8.75
CA THR A 327 27.18 -43.70 -7.71
C THR A 327 27.46 -42.68 -6.60
N ALA A 328 28.73 -42.47 -6.24
CA ALA A 328 29.14 -41.45 -5.29
C ALA A 328 28.85 -40.03 -5.79
N LYS A 329 29.12 -39.74 -7.07
CA LYS A 329 28.78 -38.44 -7.69
C LYS A 329 27.28 -38.20 -7.79
N HIS A 330 26.50 -39.24 -8.14
CA HIS A 330 25.04 -39.16 -8.14
C HIS A 330 24.50 -38.84 -6.75
N LYS A 331 24.97 -39.55 -5.72
CA LYS A 331 24.60 -39.31 -4.32
C LYS A 331 25.01 -37.90 -3.84
N LYS A 332 26.17 -37.41 -4.28
CA LYS A 332 26.64 -36.04 -4.00
C LYS A 332 25.66 -34.98 -4.53
N TYR A 333 25.27 -35.07 -5.80
CA TYR A 333 24.34 -34.10 -6.39
C TYR A 333 22.90 -34.28 -5.87
N LEU A 334 22.47 -35.50 -5.56
CA LEU A 334 21.19 -35.75 -4.88
C LEU A 334 21.13 -35.01 -3.52
N ASN A 335 22.18 -35.13 -2.71
CA ASN A 335 22.25 -34.41 -1.43
C ASN A 335 22.21 -32.89 -1.63
N LEU A 336 22.84 -32.36 -2.69
CA LEU A 336 22.76 -30.93 -3.01
C LEU A 336 21.34 -30.51 -3.41
N ILE A 337 20.60 -31.33 -4.16
CA ILE A 337 19.20 -31.05 -4.52
C ILE A 337 18.29 -31.06 -3.30
N GLU A 338 18.46 -32.06 -2.43
CA GLU A 338 17.67 -32.18 -1.21
C GLU A 338 17.94 -31.06 -0.22
N GLU A 339 19.20 -30.66 -0.07
CA GLU A 339 19.58 -29.64 0.90
C GLU A 339 19.43 -28.21 0.34
N CYS A 340 19.78 -27.95 -0.93
CA CYS A 340 19.94 -26.58 -1.44
C CYS A 340 18.84 -26.10 -2.40
N PHE A 341 18.11 -27.02 -3.04
CA PHE A 341 17.14 -26.70 -4.08
C PHE A 341 15.70 -27.10 -3.72
N ASP A 342 15.39 -27.21 -2.41
CA ASP A 342 14.06 -27.55 -1.86
C ASP A 342 13.34 -28.71 -2.59
N ARG A 343 14.09 -29.70 -3.08
CA ARG A 343 13.55 -30.85 -3.83
C ARG A 343 12.79 -30.45 -5.11
N HIS A 344 13.24 -29.39 -5.78
CA HIS A 344 12.62 -28.92 -7.02
C HIS A 344 12.65 -30.02 -8.12
N PRO A 345 11.51 -30.35 -8.75
CA PRO A 345 11.38 -31.53 -9.62
C PRO A 345 12.29 -31.46 -10.85
N ASP A 346 12.54 -30.27 -11.39
CA ASP A 346 13.34 -30.12 -12.62
C ASP A 346 14.83 -30.41 -12.41
N PHE A 347 15.36 -30.14 -11.21
CA PHE A 347 16.74 -30.52 -10.87
C PHE A 347 16.88 -32.05 -10.74
N TYR A 348 15.86 -32.76 -10.24
CA TYR A 348 15.84 -34.22 -10.23
C TYR A 348 15.77 -34.80 -11.65
N GLN A 349 14.97 -34.20 -12.54
CA GLN A 349 14.90 -34.65 -13.93
C GLN A 349 16.27 -34.52 -14.60
N VAL A 350 16.94 -33.37 -14.44
CA VAL A 350 18.28 -33.15 -14.99
C VAL A 350 19.30 -34.14 -14.42
N LEU A 351 19.30 -34.38 -13.10
CA LEU A 351 20.23 -35.33 -12.51
C LEU A 351 20.00 -36.77 -13.00
N ASN A 352 18.76 -37.15 -13.29
CA ASN A 352 18.41 -38.51 -13.71
C ASN A 352 18.60 -38.76 -15.23
N LYS A 353 18.57 -37.71 -16.07
CA LYS A 353 18.79 -37.82 -17.52
C LYS A 353 20.05 -38.61 -17.90
N PRO A 354 21.26 -38.32 -17.38
CA PRO A 354 22.46 -39.07 -17.73
C PRO A 354 22.48 -40.51 -17.21
N PHE A 355 21.71 -40.83 -16.17
CA PHE A 355 21.63 -42.18 -15.59
C PHE A 355 20.52 -43.04 -16.21
N ALA A 356 19.54 -42.43 -16.90
CA ALA A 356 18.51 -43.16 -17.64
C ALA A 356 19.06 -44.01 -18.80
N PHE A 357 20.28 -43.71 -19.26
CA PHE A 357 20.98 -44.45 -20.31
C PHE A 357 21.88 -45.58 -19.78
N LEU A 358 21.92 -45.82 -18.46
CA LEU A 358 22.69 -46.92 -17.89
C LEU A 358 21.91 -48.23 -18.02
N PRO A 359 22.49 -49.30 -18.60
CA PRO A 359 21.85 -50.60 -18.62
C PRO A 359 21.64 -51.11 -17.18
N LYS A 360 20.44 -51.65 -16.95
CA LYS A 360 20.02 -52.24 -15.67
C LYS A 360 20.89 -53.41 -15.23
#